data_AF-D8RW02-F1
#
_entry.id   AF-D8RW02-F1
#
_cell.length_a   1.000
_cell.length_b   1.000
_cell.length_c   1.000
_cell.angle_alpha   90.00
_cell.angle_beta   90.00
_cell.angle_gamma   90.00
#
_symmetry.space_group_name_H-M   'P 1'
#
loop_
_entity.id
_entity.type
_entity.pdbx_description
1 polymer ?
#
loop_
_entity_poly.entity_id
_entity_poly.type
_entity_poly.pdbx_seq_one_letter_code
_entity_poly.pdbx_strand_id
1 'polypeptide(L)'
;GNRMNVGTFRGDAQAFKLNSLLKLSDVKSVDGKTSLLHFIVQEVVRAENAQARKSPTAQSPAPGRQDMQDDLKQIGTQVILGINAELENVRKADGQDFDTLKNSVFKLVTGLQSLEKSLAALRDTAPSSREKGEEEEEEEEDVFLDVMTKFMSRSVSSVERVKQEYDTVLVAVKKLNVYFDGDAKKDDATAFQIFHIVSQFIVMLERACADTFGKKK
;
A
#
# COMPACT_ATOMS: atom_id res chain seq x y z
N GLY A 1 0.68 6.29 -26.28
CA GLY A 1 0.34 4.85 -26.43
C GLY A 1 -0.12 4.55 -27.84
N ASN A 2 -1.43 4.39 -28.06
CA ASN A 2 -2.01 3.96 -29.34
C ASN A 2 -1.54 4.77 -30.55
N ARG A 3 -1.49 6.10 -30.44
CA ARG A 3 -0.97 6.99 -31.49
C ARG A 3 0.45 6.66 -31.95
N MET A 4 1.32 6.19 -31.05
CA MET A 4 2.71 5.82 -31.36
C MET A 4 2.82 4.41 -31.96
N ASN A 5 1.79 3.58 -31.78
CA ASN A 5 1.77 2.17 -32.18
C ASN A 5 0.80 1.89 -33.33
N VAL A 6 0.33 2.93 -34.04
CA VAL A 6 -0.56 2.78 -35.21
C VAL A 6 0.07 1.84 -36.23
N GLY A 7 -0.69 0.85 -36.70
CA GLY A 7 -0.22 -0.15 -37.66
C GLY A 7 0.68 -1.25 -37.07
N THR A 8 0.87 -1.29 -35.75
CA THR A 8 1.58 -2.37 -35.05
C THR A 8 0.60 -3.24 -34.26
N PHE A 9 1.03 -4.43 -33.81
CA PHE A 9 0.24 -5.29 -32.93
C PHE A 9 -0.07 -4.68 -31.55
N ARG A 10 0.58 -3.56 -31.19
CA ARG A 10 0.35 -2.79 -29.96
C ARG A 10 -0.53 -1.56 -30.19
N GLY A 11 -1.00 -1.35 -31.42
CA GLY A 11 -1.96 -0.29 -31.78
C GLY A 11 -3.37 -0.62 -31.27
N ASP A 12 -4.21 0.41 -31.14
CA ASP A 12 -5.63 0.31 -30.76
C ASP A 12 -5.90 -0.55 -29.51
N ALA A 13 -4.95 -0.56 -28.56
CA ALA A 13 -5.10 -1.25 -27.31
C ALA A 13 -6.18 -0.56 -26.44
N GLN A 14 -7.08 -1.36 -25.87
CA GLN A 14 -8.11 -0.88 -24.93
C GLN A 14 -7.53 -0.58 -23.54
N ALA A 15 -6.50 -1.33 -23.15
CA ALA A 15 -5.81 -1.20 -21.87
C ALA A 15 -4.36 -1.68 -22.00
N PHE A 16 -3.57 -1.44 -20.97
CA PHE A 16 -2.21 -1.97 -20.84
C PHE A 16 -2.02 -2.56 -19.43
N LYS A 17 -1.13 -3.56 -19.31
CA LYS A 17 -0.80 -4.15 -18.00
C LYS A 17 -0.08 -3.12 -17.13
N LEU A 18 -0.40 -3.06 -15.84
CA LEU A 18 0.17 -2.07 -14.91
C LEU A 18 1.70 -2.05 -14.91
N ASN A 19 2.35 -3.21 -15.03
CA ASN A 19 3.81 -3.34 -15.09
C ASN A 19 4.46 -2.63 -16.31
N SER A 20 3.66 -2.19 -17.30
CA SER A 20 4.15 -1.37 -18.41
C SER A 20 4.56 0.05 -17.97
N LEU A 21 4.07 0.52 -16.82
CA LEU A 21 4.47 1.80 -16.24
C LEU A 21 5.99 1.87 -16.01
N LEU A 22 6.60 0.75 -15.60
CA LEU A 22 8.04 0.65 -15.34
C LEU A 22 8.90 0.72 -16.60
N LYS A 23 8.29 0.69 -17.78
CA LYS A 23 8.99 0.74 -19.09
C LYS A 23 8.93 2.11 -19.74
N LEU A 24 8.21 3.07 -19.14
CA LEU A 24 8.04 4.40 -19.70
C LEU A 24 9.36 5.21 -19.74
N SER A 25 10.32 4.87 -18.88
CA SER A 25 11.69 5.43 -18.92
C SER A 25 12.56 4.90 -20.05
N ASP A 26 12.24 3.71 -20.57
CA ASP A 26 13.13 2.96 -21.47
C ASP A 26 12.93 3.38 -22.92
N VAL A 27 11.73 3.85 -23.26
CA VAL A 27 11.41 4.42 -24.56
C VAL A 27 11.93 5.85 -24.60
N LYS A 28 13.00 6.11 -25.35
CA LYS A 28 13.65 7.41 -25.43
C LYS A 28 13.54 8.06 -26.81
N SER A 29 13.61 9.39 -26.81
CA SER A 29 13.78 10.19 -28.02
C SER A 29 15.16 9.97 -28.64
N VAL A 30 15.36 10.55 -29.83
CA VAL A 30 16.64 10.50 -30.58
C VAL A 30 17.82 11.10 -29.82
N ASP A 31 17.55 11.95 -28.81
CA ASP A 31 18.57 12.54 -27.95
C ASP A 31 19.14 11.55 -26.90
N GLY A 32 18.53 10.36 -26.75
CA GLY A 32 18.89 9.35 -25.76
C GLY A 32 18.68 9.76 -24.30
N LYS A 33 18.15 10.97 -24.05
CA LYS A 33 18.01 11.59 -22.73
C LYS A 33 16.54 11.68 -22.33
N THR A 34 15.70 12.18 -23.23
CA THR A 34 14.29 12.43 -22.96
C THR A 34 13.48 11.16 -23.18
N SER A 35 12.92 10.58 -22.11
CA SER A 35 12.07 9.40 -22.20
C SER A 35 10.60 9.72 -22.44
N LEU A 36 9.80 8.70 -22.78
CA LEU A 36 8.34 8.81 -22.88
C LEU A 36 7.73 9.29 -21.55
N LEU A 37 8.30 8.89 -20.41
CA LEU A 37 7.88 9.40 -19.11
C LEU A 37 8.08 10.92 -18.97
N HIS A 38 9.21 11.47 -19.43
CA HIS A 38 9.43 12.92 -19.44
C HIS A 38 8.39 13.64 -20.29
N PHE A 39 8.07 13.09 -21.47
CA PHE A 39 7.04 13.64 -22.33
C PHE A 39 5.66 13.62 -21.65
N ILE A 40 5.30 12.52 -20.99
CA ILE A 40 4.03 12.42 -20.24
C ILE A 40 3.98 13.47 -19.14
N VAL A 41 5.06 13.64 -18.37
CA VAL A 41 5.16 14.68 -17.32
C VAL A 41 4.91 16.07 -17.90
N GLN A 42 5.60 16.44 -18.98
CA GLN A 42 5.42 17.74 -19.63
C GLN A 42 3.99 17.94 -20.14
N GLU A 43 3.40 16.90 -20.73
CA GLU A 43 2.07 16.96 -21.32
C GLU A 43 0.97 17.09 -20.26
N VAL A 44 1.09 16.39 -19.13
CA VAL A 44 0.19 16.56 -17.97
C VAL A 44 0.30 17.99 -17.43
N VAL A 45 1.52 18.49 -17.20
CA VAL A 45 1.69 19.88 -16.73
C VAL A 45 1.08 20.89 -17.71
N ARG A 46 1.28 20.70 -19.01
CA ARG A 46 0.70 21.56 -20.05
C ARG A 46 -0.82 21.53 -20.03
N ALA A 47 -1.42 20.34 -19.90
CA ALA A 47 -2.87 20.15 -19.86
C ALA A 47 -3.50 20.80 -18.62
N GLU A 48 -2.94 20.55 -17.43
CA GLU A 48 -3.42 21.12 -16.17
C GLU A 48 -3.32 22.65 -16.16
N ASN A 49 -2.19 23.20 -16.61
CA ASN A 49 -2.02 24.65 -16.73
C ASN A 49 -3.01 25.26 -17.74
N ALA A 50 -3.29 24.57 -18.85
CA ALA A 50 -4.27 25.04 -19.84
C ALA A 50 -5.70 25.02 -19.27
N GLN A 51 -6.03 24.02 -18.45
CA GLN A 51 -7.31 23.93 -17.76
C GLN A 51 -7.47 25.05 -16.71
N ALA A 52 -6.44 25.31 -15.91
CA ALA A 52 -6.47 26.38 -14.90
C ALA A 52 -6.69 27.78 -15.51
N ARG A 53 -6.13 28.03 -16.70
CA ARG A 53 -6.31 29.29 -17.44
C ARG A 53 -7.73 29.50 -17.98
N LYS A 54 -8.51 28.44 -18.15
CA LYS A 54 -9.91 28.52 -18.59
C LYS A 54 -10.85 28.86 -17.44
N SER A 55 -10.38 28.87 -16.19
CA SER A 55 -11.23 29.19 -15.03
C SER A 55 -11.71 30.66 -15.07
N PRO A 56 -12.96 30.95 -14.67
CA PRO A 56 -13.53 32.31 -14.72
C PRO A 56 -12.73 33.32 -13.88
N THR A 57 -12.14 32.87 -12.78
CA THR A 57 -11.28 33.65 -11.88
C THR A 57 -9.97 34.09 -12.54
N ALA A 58 -9.47 33.35 -13.55
CA ALA A 58 -8.26 33.73 -14.29
C ALA A 58 -8.48 34.84 -15.33
N GLN A 59 -9.74 35.15 -15.71
CA GLN A 59 -10.05 36.04 -16.84
C GLN A 59 -10.20 37.54 -16.48
N SER A 60 -10.30 37.92 -15.19
CA SER A 60 -10.56 39.32 -14.79
C SER A 60 -9.32 40.25 -14.82
N PRO A 61 -9.36 41.44 -15.47
CA PRO A 61 -8.20 42.30 -15.66
C PRO A 61 -7.92 43.19 -14.43
N ALA A 62 -7.13 42.67 -13.48
CA ALA A 62 -6.65 43.46 -12.33
C ALA A 62 -5.10 43.62 -12.35
N PRO A 63 -4.54 44.75 -11.85
CA PRO A 63 -3.09 44.94 -11.72
C PRO A 63 -2.55 44.08 -10.56
N GLY A 64 -1.45 43.33 -10.80
CA GLY A 64 -0.89 42.33 -9.86
C GLY A 64 -0.70 40.92 -10.45
N ARG A 65 -0.95 40.75 -11.76
CA ARG A 65 -1.05 39.45 -12.45
C ARG A 65 0.26 38.72 -12.76
N GLN A 66 1.44 39.31 -12.61
CA GLN A 66 2.69 38.63 -12.98
C GLN A 66 2.94 37.43 -12.05
N ASP A 67 2.81 37.63 -10.75
CA ASP A 67 2.93 36.58 -9.73
C ASP A 67 1.81 35.54 -9.88
N MET A 68 0.55 35.98 -10.06
CA MET A 68 -0.58 35.08 -10.27
C MET A 68 -0.49 34.29 -11.59
N GLN A 69 0.15 34.83 -12.63
CA GLN A 69 0.36 34.14 -13.89
C GLN A 69 1.55 33.17 -13.83
N ASP A 70 2.52 33.40 -12.93
CA ASP A 70 3.56 32.45 -12.60
C ASP A 70 3.05 31.32 -11.69
N ASP A 71 2.12 31.62 -10.77
CA ASP A 71 1.40 30.61 -9.96
C ASP A 71 0.54 29.71 -10.86
N LEU A 72 -0.20 30.28 -11.81
CA LEU A 72 -0.96 29.52 -12.83
C LEU A 72 -0.07 28.69 -13.77
N LYS A 73 1.23 29.01 -13.90
CA LYS A 73 2.20 28.19 -14.67
C LYS A 73 2.73 27.01 -13.86
N GLN A 74 2.55 26.99 -12.54
CA GLN A 74 3.05 25.93 -11.67
C GLN A 74 1.99 24.94 -11.21
N ILE A 75 0.70 25.18 -11.45
CA ILE A 75 -0.40 24.27 -11.03
C ILE A 75 -0.16 22.84 -11.53
N GLY A 76 0.15 22.66 -12.81
CA GLY A 76 0.41 21.33 -13.36
C GLY A 76 1.60 20.64 -12.70
N THR A 77 2.65 21.39 -12.35
CA THR A 77 3.78 20.85 -11.59
C THR A 77 3.35 20.44 -10.18
N GLN A 78 2.52 21.25 -9.50
CA GLN A 78 1.98 20.91 -8.18
C GLN A 78 1.09 19.67 -8.21
N VAL A 79 0.25 19.51 -9.24
CA VAL A 79 -0.60 18.31 -9.42
C VAL A 79 0.27 17.05 -9.50
N ILE A 80 1.31 17.06 -10.34
CA ILE A 80 2.18 15.88 -10.48
C ILE A 80 2.97 15.60 -9.19
N LEU A 81 3.48 16.63 -8.52
CA LEU A 81 4.17 16.48 -7.24
C LEU A 81 3.22 16.00 -6.11
N GLY A 82 1.94 16.37 -6.19
CA GLY A 82 0.90 15.98 -5.24
C GLY A 82 0.57 14.48 -5.26
N ILE A 83 0.75 13.80 -6.40
CA ILE A 83 0.57 12.35 -6.52
C ILE A 83 1.41 11.60 -5.48
N ASN A 84 2.61 12.10 -5.17
CA ASN A 84 3.49 11.48 -4.18
C ASN A 84 2.90 11.51 -2.77
N ALA A 85 2.18 12.59 -2.42
CA ALA A 85 1.53 12.71 -1.12
C ALA A 85 0.28 11.81 -1.06
N GLU A 86 -0.52 11.79 -2.13
CA GLU A 86 -1.72 10.94 -2.20
C GLU A 86 -1.40 9.45 -2.13
N LEU A 87 -0.25 9.04 -2.66
CA LEU A 87 0.19 7.65 -2.71
C LEU A 87 1.27 7.29 -1.68
N GLU A 88 1.41 8.06 -0.59
CA GLU A 88 2.42 7.78 0.44
C GLU A 88 2.26 6.35 1.04
N ASN A 89 1.03 5.92 1.27
CA ASN A 89 0.74 4.59 1.82
C ASN A 89 1.09 3.45 0.87
N VAL A 90 1.16 3.70 -0.44
CA VAL A 90 1.64 2.71 -1.42
C VAL A 90 3.10 2.35 -1.15
N ARG A 91 3.95 3.34 -0.86
CA ARG A 91 5.36 3.11 -0.53
C ARG A 91 5.52 2.35 0.79
N LYS A 92 4.66 2.64 1.77
CA LYS A 92 4.64 1.88 3.04
C LYS A 92 4.25 0.42 2.79
N ALA A 93 3.24 0.18 1.96
CA ALA A 93 2.76 -1.16 1.61
C ALA A 93 3.77 -1.95 0.77
N ASP A 94 4.49 -1.31 -0.15
CA ASP A 94 5.58 -1.93 -0.94
C ASP A 94 6.69 -2.51 -0.03
N GLY A 95 6.99 -1.83 1.09
CA GLY A 95 7.97 -2.32 2.07
C GLY A 95 7.48 -3.46 2.96
N GLN A 96 6.22 -3.90 2.86
CA GLN A 96 5.68 -4.99 3.65
C GLN A 96 5.78 -6.32 2.89
N ASP A 97 5.98 -7.41 3.64
CA ASP A 97 5.94 -8.76 3.08
C ASP A 97 4.61 -9.45 3.42
N PHE A 98 3.82 -9.76 2.40
CA PHE A 98 2.48 -10.32 2.57
C PHE A 98 2.53 -11.72 3.22
N ASP A 99 3.50 -12.55 2.85
CA ASP A 99 3.65 -13.88 3.42
C ASP A 99 4.04 -13.84 4.90
N THR A 100 4.93 -12.93 5.29
CA THR A 100 5.26 -12.68 6.70
C THR A 100 4.03 -12.25 7.49
N LEU A 101 3.19 -11.36 6.93
CA LEU A 101 1.93 -10.96 7.56
C LEU A 101 0.98 -12.15 7.74
N LYS A 102 0.72 -12.90 6.66
CA LYS A 102 -0.11 -14.11 6.65
C LYS A 102 0.35 -15.13 7.68
N ASN A 103 1.65 -15.42 7.70
CA ASN A 103 2.26 -16.36 8.63
C ASN A 103 2.19 -15.88 10.09
N SER A 104 2.32 -14.58 10.33
CA SER A 104 2.22 -14.01 11.68
C SER A 104 0.80 -14.12 12.24
N VAL A 105 -0.22 -13.82 11.42
CA VAL A 105 -1.63 -13.98 11.79
C VAL A 105 -1.95 -15.47 12.04
N PHE A 106 -1.48 -16.36 11.16
CA PHE A 106 -1.64 -17.81 11.35
C PHE A 106 -1.02 -18.31 12.67
N LYS A 107 0.20 -17.86 13.00
CA LYS A 107 0.88 -18.21 14.26
C LYS A 107 0.13 -17.70 15.50
N LEU A 108 -0.42 -16.49 15.45
CA LEU A 108 -1.21 -15.94 16.54
C LEU A 108 -2.48 -16.78 16.79
N VAL A 109 -3.22 -17.10 15.72
CA VAL A 109 -4.46 -17.89 15.82
C VAL A 109 -4.18 -19.29 16.34
N THR A 110 -3.22 -20.00 15.73
CA THR A 110 -2.88 -21.38 16.12
C THR A 110 -2.20 -21.47 17.47
N GLY A 111 -1.35 -20.50 17.83
CA GLY A 111 -0.73 -20.42 19.14
C GLY A 111 -1.77 -20.26 20.25
N LEU A 112 -2.76 -19.40 20.05
CA LEU A 112 -3.84 -19.19 21.01
C LEU A 112 -4.71 -20.45 21.20
N GLN A 113 -5.04 -21.14 20.10
CA GLN A 113 -5.78 -22.41 20.14
C GLN A 113 -5.01 -23.52 20.86
N SER A 114 -3.69 -23.59 20.65
CA SER A 114 -2.84 -24.54 21.36
C SER A 114 -2.79 -24.24 22.86
N LEU A 115 -2.69 -22.95 23.22
CA LEU A 115 -2.66 -22.53 24.62
C LEU A 115 -3.99 -22.83 25.34
N GLU A 116 -5.13 -22.63 24.68
CA GLU A 116 -6.45 -23.02 25.18
C GLU A 116 -6.52 -24.51 25.51
N LYS A 117 -6.03 -25.37 24.61
CA LYS A 117 -6.00 -26.83 24.82
C LYS A 117 -5.09 -27.22 25.99
N SER A 118 -3.91 -26.60 26.09
CA SER A 118 -2.98 -26.86 27.20
C SER A 118 -3.57 -26.46 28.55
N LEU A 119 -4.28 -25.33 28.63
CA LEU A 119 -4.95 -24.91 29.87
C LEU A 119 -6.11 -25.81 30.25
N ALA A 120 -6.89 -26.29 29.27
CA ALA A 120 -7.94 -27.28 29.54
C ALA A 120 -7.36 -28.57 30.13
N ALA A 121 -6.28 -29.10 29.54
CA ALA A 121 -5.62 -30.30 30.05
C ALA A 121 -5.01 -30.12 31.46
N LEU A 122 -4.45 -28.95 31.76
CA LEU A 122 -3.97 -28.61 33.10
C LEU A 122 -5.10 -28.54 34.12
N ARG A 123 -6.26 -27.99 33.74
CA ARG A 123 -7.44 -27.93 34.61
C ARG A 123 -8.02 -29.30 34.91
N ASP A 124 -7.98 -30.23 33.95
CA ASP A 124 -8.47 -31.60 34.12
C ASP A 124 -7.54 -32.46 34.99
N THR A 125 -6.25 -32.10 35.07
CA THR A 125 -5.24 -32.81 35.87
C THR A 125 -5.00 -32.17 37.25
N ALA A 126 -5.51 -30.96 37.47
CA ALA A 126 -5.46 -30.31 38.77
C ALA A 126 -6.32 -31.10 39.78
N PRO A 127 -5.73 -31.62 40.87
CA PRO A 127 -6.52 -32.28 41.91
C PRO A 127 -7.51 -31.28 42.50
N SER A 128 -8.80 -31.64 42.51
CA SER A 128 -9.82 -30.91 43.25
C SER A 128 -9.45 -30.96 44.73
N SER A 129 -8.83 -29.89 45.24
CA SER A 129 -8.64 -29.58 46.66
C SER A 129 -8.57 -30.78 47.61
N ARG A 130 -7.34 -31.27 47.82
CA ARG A 130 -6.74 -31.68 49.12
C ARG A 130 -7.78 -31.93 50.22
N GLU A 131 -8.00 -33.21 50.57
CA GLU A 131 -8.46 -33.56 51.92
C GLU A 131 -7.56 -32.83 52.91
N LYS A 132 -8.14 -32.02 53.80
CA LYS A 132 -7.43 -31.29 54.85
C LYS A 132 -6.72 -32.27 55.78
N GLY A 133 -5.46 -32.58 55.46
CA GLY A 133 -4.47 -33.10 56.41
C GLY A 133 -3.69 -31.91 56.95
N GLU A 134 -3.69 -31.78 58.27
CA GLU A 134 -3.03 -30.74 59.04
C GLU A 134 -1.51 -30.86 58.87
N GLU A 135 -0.88 -29.92 58.15
CA GLU A 135 0.52 -29.47 58.28
C GLU A 135 0.74 -28.38 57.22
N GLU A 136 0.54 -27.12 57.63
CA GLU A 136 0.68 -25.93 56.79
C GLU A 136 2.16 -25.55 56.68
N GLU A 137 2.83 -26.03 55.63
CA GLU A 137 3.89 -25.24 54.99
C GLU A 137 3.20 -24.27 54.03
N GLU A 138 3.54 -22.98 54.11
CA GLU A 138 3.08 -21.94 53.18
C GLU A 138 3.63 -22.22 51.77
N GLU A 139 3.10 -23.24 51.09
CA GLU A 139 3.33 -23.46 49.67
C GLU A 139 2.70 -22.28 48.92
N GLU A 140 3.52 -21.52 48.18
CA GLU A 140 3.04 -20.45 47.30
C GLU A 140 1.87 -20.97 46.44
N GLU A 141 0.67 -20.40 46.60
CA GLU A 141 -0.49 -20.78 45.81
C GLU A 141 -0.12 -20.69 44.32
N ASP A 142 -0.28 -21.79 43.58
CA ASP A 142 -0.07 -21.79 42.14
C ASP A 142 -1.14 -20.94 41.44
N VAL A 143 -0.82 -19.65 41.23
CA VAL A 143 -1.70 -18.67 40.57
C VAL A 143 -1.62 -18.76 39.04
N PHE A 144 -0.85 -19.69 38.47
CA PHE A 144 -0.62 -19.79 37.02
C PHE A 144 -1.93 -19.92 36.24
N LEU A 145 -2.84 -20.80 36.68
CA LEU A 145 -4.13 -21.01 36.00
C LEU A 145 -5.00 -19.75 36.02
N ASP A 146 -5.03 -18.99 37.11
CA ASP A 146 -5.79 -17.74 37.20
C ASP A 146 -5.20 -16.65 36.29
N VAL A 147 -3.88 -16.47 36.31
CA VAL A 147 -3.18 -15.50 35.44
C VAL A 147 -3.40 -15.85 33.96
N MET A 148 -3.23 -17.12 33.59
CA MET A 148 -3.36 -17.57 32.20
C MET A 148 -4.81 -17.56 31.71
N THR A 149 -5.79 -17.80 32.59
CA THR A 149 -7.21 -17.66 32.24
C THR A 149 -7.56 -16.20 31.93
N LYS A 150 -7.07 -15.24 32.74
CA LYS A 150 -7.24 -13.81 32.49
C LYS A 150 -6.54 -13.36 31.21
N PHE A 151 -5.33 -13.85 30.96
CA PHE A 151 -4.61 -13.61 29.71
C PHE A 151 -5.40 -14.12 28.50
N MET A 152 -5.90 -15.36 28.54
CA MET A 152 -6.69 -15.95 27.46
C MET A 152 -7.93 -15.14 27.14
N SER A 153 -8.69 -14.75 28.17
CA SER A 153 -9.90 -13.95 28.01
C SER A 153 -9.63 -12.64 27.24
N ARG A 154 -8.48 -11.99 27.47
CA ARG A 154 -8.08 -10.75 26.76
C ARG A 154 -7.55 -11.04 25.35
N SER A 155 -6.74 -12.09 25.22
CA SER A 155 -6.05 -12.43 23.97
C SER A 155 -7.00 -12.92 22.88
N VAL A 156 -8.08 -13.63 23.24
CA VAL A 156 -9.11 -14.10 22.29
C VAL A 156 -9.68 -12.95 21.48
N SER A 157 -10.19 -11.90 22.13
CA SER A 157 -10.76 -10.75 21.42
C SER A 157 -9.72 -10.00 20.59
N SER A 158 -8.48 -9.89 21.08
CA SER A 158 -7.42 -9.20 20.36
C SER A 158 -6.98 -9.95 19.10
N VAL A 159 -6.79 -11.27 19.19
CA VAL A 159 -6.38 -12.11 18.05
C VAL A 159 -7.50 -12.20 17.01
N GLU A 160 -8.76 -12.31 17.47
CA GLU A 160 -9.93 -12.30 16.57
C GLU A 160 -10.01 -10.98 15.78
N ARG A 161 -9.80 -9.84 16.44
CA ARG A 161 -9.76 -8.53 15.75
C ARG A 161 -8.65 -8.46 14.70
N VAL A 162 -7.43 -8.89 15.04
CA VAL A 162 -6.30 -8.92 14.08
C VAL A 162 -6.61 -9.81 12.89
N LYS A 163 -7.23 -10.98 13.13
CA LYS A 163 -7.65 -11.89 12.05
C LYS A 163 -8.68 -11.24 11.12
N GLN A 164 -9.69 -10.57 11.67
CA GLN A 164 -10.73 -9.88 10.88
C GLN A 164 -10.16 -8.72 10.06
N GLU A 165 -9.24 -7.94 10.62
CA GLU A 165 -8.53 -6.88 9.90
C GLU A 165 -7.68 -7.47 8.76
N TYR A 166 -6.97 -8.57 9.01
CA TYR A 166 -6.22 -9.30 7.97
C TYR A 166 -7.12 -9.81 6.84
N ASP A 167 -8.25 -10.44 7.17
CA ASP A 167 -9.20 -10.94 6.16
C ASP A 167 -9.77 -9.78 5.30
N THR A 168 -10.01 -8.62 5.92
CA THR A 168 -10.43 -7.40 5.22
C THR A 168 -9.37 -6.91 4.24
N VAL A 169 -8.11 -6.86 4.67
CA VAL A 169 -6.96 -6.50 3.81
C VAL A 169 -6.84 -7.48 2.64
N LEU A 170 -6.95 -8.78 2.90
CA LEU A 170 -6.86 -9.82 1.87
C LEU A 170 -7.93 -9.64 0.78
N VAL A 171 -9.17 -9.37 1.16
CA VAL A 171 -10.25 -9.09 0.20
C VAL A 171 -9.97 -7.82 -0.61
N ALA A 172 -9.52 -6.74 0.03
CA ALA A 172 -9.21 -5.49 -0.65
C ALA A 172 -8.07 -5.65 -1.68
N VAL A 173 -7.01 -6.35 -1.29
CA VAL A 173 -5.84 -6.62 -2.16
C VAL A 173 -6.22 -7.50 -3.34
N LYS A 174 -7.03 -8.54 -3.12
CA LYS A 174 -7.55 -9.38 -4.22
C LYS A 174 -8.38 -8.57 -5.22
N LYS A 175 -9.25 -7.69 -4.74
CA LYS A 175 -10.02 -6.79 -5.61
C LYS A 175 -9.12 -5.86 -6.42
N LEU A 176 -8.07 -5.31 -5.78
CA LEU A 176 -7.09 -4.44 -6.43
C LEU A 176 -6.33 -5.19 -7.55
N ASN A 177 -5.88 -6.41 -7.27
CA ASN A 177 -5.19 -7.27 -8.25
C ASN A 177 -6.09 -7.60 -9.45
N VAL A 178 -7.35 -7.95 -9.20
CA VAL A 178 -8.31 -8.21 -10.29
C VAL A 178 -8.54 -6.94 -11.12
N TYR A 179 -8.64 -5.77 -10.50
CA TYR A 179 -8.91 -4.52 -11.21
C TYR A 179 -7.77 -4.13 -12.16
N PHE A 180 -6.51 -4.23 -11.74
CA PHE A 180 -5.36 -3.76 -12.54
C PHE A 180 -4.68 -4.84 -13.39
N ASP A 181 -4.70 -6.10 -12.97
CA ASP A 181 -4.08 -7.21 -13.72
C ASP A 181 -5.08 -8.12 -14.43
N GLY A 182 -6.38 -8.01 -14.12
CA GLY A 182 -7.45 -8.79 -14.76
C GLY A 182 -7.48 -10.29 -14.41
N ASP A 183 -6.57 -10.76 -13.56
CA ASP A 183 -6.43 -12.17 -13.21
C ASP A 183 -6.71 -12.42 -11.73
N ALA A 184 -7.81 -13.13 -11.46
CA ALA A 184 -8.23 -13.51 -10.12
C ALA A 184 -7.49 -14.75 -9.56
N LYS A 185 -6.63 -15.41 -10.37
CA LYS A 185 -5.97 -16.66 -10.01
C LYS A 185 -4.53 -16.50 -9.50
N LYS A 186 -4.05 -15.26 -9.40
CA LYS A 186 -2.72 -14.98 -8.89
C LYS A 186 -2.59 -15.39 -7.42
N ASP A 187 -1.46 -16.04 -7.11
CA ASP A 187 -1.13 -16.51 -5.78
C ASP A 187 -0.93 -15.35 -4.80
N ASP A 188 -1.12 -15.63 -3.51
CA ASP A 188 -0.93 -14.69 -2.40
C ASP A 188 0.50 -14.09 -2.40
N ALA A 189 1.48 -14.80 -2.96
CA ALA A 189 2.85 -14.31 -3.17
C ALA A 189 2.95 -13.05 -4.04
N THR A 190 1.92 -12.74 -4.82
CA THR A 190 1.86 -11.52 -5.66
C THR A 190 0.88 -10.48 -5.11
N ALA A 191 0.34 -10.69 -3.90
CA ALA A 191 -0.66 -9.83 -3.29
C ALA A 191 -0.23 -8.35 -3.29
N PHE A 192 1.01 -8.06 -2.90
CA PHE A 192 1.53 -6.68 -2.82
C PHE A 192 2.28 -6.21 -4.08
N GLN A 193 2.29 -7.00 -5.16
CA GLN A 193 3.01 -6.65 -6.39
C GLN A 193 2.55 -5.32 -7.00
N ILE A 194 1.27 -4.98 -6.89
CA ILE A 194 0.74 -3.69 -7.36
C ILE A 194 1.38 -2.54 -6.60
N PHE A 195 1.50 -2.63 -5.27
CA PHE A 195 2.13 -1.58 -4.47
C PHE A 195 3.59 -1.39 -4.89
N HIS A 196 4.29 -2.49 -5.17
CA HIS A 196 5.66 -2.43 -5.71
C HIS A 196 5.73 -1.70 -7.05
N ILE A 197 4.90 -2.09 -8.02
CA ILE A 197 4.90 -1.46 -9.35
C ILE A 197 4.60 0.04 -9.25
N VAL A 198 3.59 0.44 -8.47
CA VAL A 198 3.21 1.84 -8.33
C VAL A 198 4.28 2.63 -7.56
N SER A 199 4.87 2.04 -6.50
CA SER A 199 5.99 2.62 -5.75
C SER A 199 7.20 2.91 -6.65
N GLN A 200 7.62 1.93 -7.46
CA GLN A 200 8.72 2.12 -8.41
C GLN A 200 8.38 3.15 -9.50
N PHE A 201 7.15 3.14 -10.00
CA PHE A 201 6.69 4.17 -10.95
C PHE A 201 6.73 5.58 -10.35
N ILE A 202 6.32 5.74 -9.08
CA ILE A 202 6.38 7.03 -8.37
C ILE A 202 7.84 7.52 -8.31
N VAL A 203 8.80 6.66 -7.97
CA VAL A 203 10.23 7.02 -7.97
C VAL A 203 10.71 7.44 -9.37
N MET A 204 10.26 6.74 -10.42
CA MET A 204 10.58 7.12 -11.80
C MET A 204 9.96 8.47 -12.17
N LEU A 205 8.73 8.74 -11.73
CA LEU A 205 8.00 9.98 -11.95
C LEU A 205 8.71 11.16 -11.26
N GLU A 206 9.12 10.99 -10.01
CA GLU A 206 9.90 11.97 -9.24
C GLU A 206 11.19 12.36 -9.97
N ARG A 207 11.94 11.36 -10.47
CA ARG A 207 13.16 11.59 -11.25
C ARG A 207 12.86 12.36 -12.54
N ALA A 208 11.86 11.93 -13.30
CA ALA A 208 11.48 12.62 -14.54
C ALA A 208 11.01 14.07 -14.28
N CYS A 209 10.33 14.33 -13.16
CA CYS A 209 9.95 15.68 -12.74
C CYS A 209 11.17 16.52 -12.38
N ALA A 210 12.11 15.97 -11.61
CA ALA A 210 13.34 16.64 -11.25
C ALA A 210 14.20 16.95 -12.48
N ASP A 211 14.29 16.05 -13.46
CA ASP A 211 15.04 16.27 -14.69
C ASP A 211 14.37 17.31 -15.61
N THR A 212 13.04 17.39 -15.57
CA THR A 212 12.24 18.31 -16.41
C THR A 212 12.14 19.72 -15.82
N PHE A 213 11.94 19.84 -14.50
CA PHE A 213 11.64 21.10 -13.81
C PHE A 213 12.70 21.52 -12.80
N GLY A 214 13.62 20.63 -12.45
CA GLY A 214 14.76 20.97 -11.60
C GLY A 214 15.57 22.06 -12.26
N LYS A 215 15.87 23.12 -11.50
CA LYS A 215 16.72 24.21 -11.98
C LYS A 215 18.05 23.61 -12.45
N LYS A 216 18.33 23.68 -13.75
CA LYS A 216 19.69 23.43 -14.26
C LYS A 216 20.60 24.43 -13.55
N LYS A 217 21.55 23.92 -12.76
CA LYS A 217 22.68 24.72 -12.27
C LYS A 217 23.56 25.13 -13.44
#